data_AF-X1AKV0-F1
#
_entry.id   AF-X1AKV0-F1
#
_cell.length_a   1.000
_cell.length_b   1.000
_cell.length_c   1.000
_cell.angle_alpha   90.00
_cell.angle_beta   90.00
_cell.angle_gamma   90.00
#
_symmetry.space_group_name_H-M   'P 1'
#
loop_
_entity.id
_entity.type
_entity.pdbx_description
1 polymer ?
#
loop_
_entity_poly.entity_id
_entity_poly.type
_entity_poly.pdbx_seq_one_letter_code
_entity_poly.pdbx_strand_id
1 'polypeptide(L)'
;MIDSNDILLMLNSLESSESTFKSTIDKFIRLGIKIANETEEFQEELRLYEDKIYHIYINDMDYNIWLKKIGGYFSYNNSIYEENS
;
A
#
# COMPACT_ATOMS: atom_id res chain seq x y z
N MET A 1 -10.53 -14.35 2.25
CA MET A 1 -10.48 -14.02 3.68
C MET A 1 -9.02 -14.12 4.06
N ILE A 2 -8.40 -13.05 4.54
CA ILE A 2 -7.01 -13.10 5.02
C ILE A 2 -7.08 -13.57 6.45
N ASP A 3 -6.41 -14.67 6.74
CA ASP A 3 -6.39 -15.24 8.08
C ASP A 3 -5.13 -14.82 8.83
N SER A 4 -5.08 -15.11 10.13
CA SER A 4 -3.96 -14.74 10.98
C SER A 4 -2.64 -15.40 10.55
N ASN A 5 -2.68 -16.54 9.85
CA ASN A 5 -1.47 -17.18 9.34
C ASN A 5 -0.89 -16.42 8.15
N ASP A 6 -1.74 -15.88 7.27
CA ASP A 6 -1.28 -15.02 6.16
C ASP A 6 -0.51 -13.80 6.69
N ILE A 7 -1.02 -13.16 7.75
CA ILE A 7 -0.35 -12.03 8.39
C ILE A 7 0.97 -12.48 9.03
N LEU A 8 0.98 -13.61 9.74
CA LEU A 8 2.18 -14.12 10.40
C LEU A 8 3.29 -14.45 9.39
N LEU A 9 2.94 -15.06 8.26
CA LEU A 9 3.88 -15.38 7.17
C LEU A 9 4.45 -14.10 6.54
N MET A 10 3.63 -13.07 6.36
CA MET A 10 4.12 -11.76 5.89
C MET A 10 5.03 -11.09 6.93
N LEU A 11 4.73 -11.17 8.22
CA LEU A 11 5.61 -10.59 9.25
C LEU A 11 6.98 -11.28 9.29
N ASN A 12 7.00 -12.62 9.23
CA ASN A 12 8.25 -13.39 9.22
C ASN A 12 9.11 -13.11 7.98
N SER A 13 8.50 -12.76 6.84
CA SER A 13 9.26 -12.41 5.63
C SER A 13 9.88 -11.00 5.68
N LEU A 14 9.55 -10.16 6.67
CA LEU A 14 10.21 -8.87 6.88
C LEU A 14 11.64 -9.00 7.44
N GLU A 15 12.01 -10.14 8.02
CA GLU A 15 13.38 -10.38 8.52
C GLU A 15 14.35 -10.89 7.42
N SER A 16 13.87 -10.97 6.17
CA SER A 16 14.61 -11.59 5.07
C SER A 16 15.25 -10.56 4.12
N SER A 17 15.72 -10.99 2.94
CA SER A 17 16.43 -10.12 2.00
C SER A 17 15.63 -8.86 1.62
N GLU A 18 16.33 -7.78 1.26
CA GLU A 18 15.72 -6.49 0.86
C GLU A 18 14.61 -6.67 -0.20
N SER A 19 14.83 -7.52 -1.20
CA SER A 19 13.83 -7.84 -2.23
C SER A 19 12.55 -8.44 -1.66
N THR A 20 12.69 -9.31 -0.66
CA THR A 20 11.58 -10.01 -0.01
C THR A 20 10.85 -9.06 0.94
N PHE A 21 11.57 -8.17 1.63
CA PHE A 21 10.97 -7.08 2.40
C PHE A 21 10.13 -6.17 1.50
N LYS A 22 10.67 -5.68 0.38
CA LYS A 22 9.94 -4.84 -0.59
C LYS A 22 8.65 -5.51 -1.05
N SER A 23 8.75 -6.78 -1.48
CA SER A 23 7.59 -7.58 -1.89
C SER A 23 6.57 -7.81 -0.76
N THR A 24 7.02 -7.87 0.48
CA THR A 24 6.14 -8.03 1.64
C THR A 24 5.40 -6.74 1.95
N ILE A 25 6.10 -5.60 1.97
CA ILE A 25 5.49 -4.28 2.14
C ILE A 25 4.47 -4.01 1.02
N ASP A 26 4.78 -4.39 -0.22
CA ASP A 26 3.84 -4.35 -1.34
C ASP A 26 2.51 -5.05 -1.02
N LYS A 27 2.60 -6.27 -0.48
CA LYS A 27 1.42 -7.06 -0.12
C LYS A 27 0.63 -6.39 1.00
N PHE A 28 1.31 -5.87 2.03
CA PHE A 28 0.67 -5.13 3.12
C PHE A 28 -0.07 -3.89 2.64
N ILE A 29 0.53 -3.10 1.76
CA ILE A 29 -0.10 -1.88 1.24
C ILE A 29 -1.31 -2.23 0.38
N ARG A 30 -1.19 -3.22 -0.52
CA ARG A 30 -2.31 -3.68 -1.36
C ARG A 30 -3.46 -4.20 -0.52
N LEU A 31 -3.16 -4.91 0.58
CA LEU A 31 -4.16 -5.35 1.53
C LEU A 31 -4.85 -4.17 2.22
N GLY A 32 -4.08 -3.24 2.76
CA GLY A 32 -4.62 -2.04 3.41
C GLY A 32 -5.54 -1.25 2.49
N ILE A 33 -5.16 -1.09 1.21
CA ILE A 33 -6.00 -0.43 0.19
C ILE A 33 -7.26 -1.22 -0.10
N LYS A 34 -7.16 -2.55 -0.22
CA LYS A 34 -8.34 -3.38 -0.45
C LYS A 34 -9.35 -3.19 0.68
N ILE A 35 -8.89 -3.28 1.93
CA ILE A 35 -9.75 -3.07 3.11
C ILE A 35 -10.34 -1.65 3.08
N ALA A 36 -9.52 -0.62 2.86
CA ALA A 36 -9.96 0.76 2.75
C ALA A 36 -11.01 1.00 1.66
N ASN A 37 -10.88 0.32 0.52
CA ASN A 37 -11.79 0.47 -0.61
C ASN A 37 -13.08 -0.35 -0.46
N GLU A 38 -13.06 -1.42 0.32
CA GLU A 38 -14.22 -2.30 0.58
C GLU A 38 -15.00 -1.90 1.85
N THR A 39 -14.43 -1.06 2.72
CA THR A 39 -15.08 -0.60 3.96
C THR A 39 -15.88 0.67 3.71
N GLU A 40 -17.20 0.57 3.78
CA GLU A 40 -18.13 1.67 3.48
C GLU A 40 -17.92 2.91 4.37
N GLU A 41 -17.84 2.71 5.68
CA GLU A 41 -17.56 3.80 6.65
C GLU A 41 -16.27 4.56 6.30
N PHE A 42 -15.20 3.82 5.97
CA PHE A 42 -13.93 4.41 5.57
C PHE A 42 -14.04 5.16 4.23
N GLN A 43 -14.80 4.63 3.26
CA GLN A 43 -15.06 5.31 1.99
C GLN A 43 -15.84 6.61 2.16
N GLU A 44 -16.83 6.64 3.06
CA GLU A 44 -17.59 7.85 3.38
C GLU A 44 -16.70 8.92 3.99
N GLU A 45 -15.86 8.56 4.96
CA GLU A 45 -14.86 9.48 5.51
C GLU A 45 -13.90 9.98 4.43
N LEU A 46 -13.38 9.10 3.57
CA LEU A 46 -12.44 9.46 2.50
C LEU A 46 -13.02 10.44 1.48
N ARG A 47 -14.32 10.38 1.21
CA ARG A 47 -14.99 11.29 0.28
C ARG A 47 -15.02 12.74 0.77
N LEU A 48 -14.90 12.97 2.07
CA LEU A 48 -14.85 14.31 2.66
C LEU A 48 -13.54 15.04 2.38
N TYR A 49 -12.51 14.32 1.97
CA TYR A 49 -11.20 14.88 1.67
C TYR A 49 -11.01 15.12 0.17
N GLU A 50 -10.24 16.13 -0.19
CA GLU A 50 -9.84 16.37 -1.58
C GLU A 50 -8.92 15.25 -2.11
N ASP A 51 -8.89 15.11 -3.44
CA ASP A 51 -7.99 14.17 -4.10
C ASP A 51 -6.52 14.58 -3.86
N LYS A 52 -5.71 13.61 -3.43
CA LYS A 52 -4.32 13.83 -3.01
C LYS A 52 -3.43 12.65 -3.38
N ILE A 53 -2.16 12.97 -3.59
CA ILE A 53 -1.08 11.98 -3.78
C ILE A 53 -0.17 12.07 -2.55
N TYR A 54 0.07 10.93 -1.92
CA TYR A 54 1.02 10.76 -0.84
C TYR A 54 2.21 9.98 -1.36
N HIS A 55 3.41 10.48 -1.08
CA HIS A 55 4.67 9.80 -1.36
C HIS A 55 5.31 9.42 -0.03
N ILE A 56 5.61 8.13 0.11
CA ILE A 56 6.37 7.59 1.23
C ILE A 56 7.66 7.04 0.64
N TYR A 57 8.79 7.50 1.18
CA TYR A 57 10.11 7.05 0.78
C TYR A 57 10.84 6.43 1.97
N ILE A 58 11.30 5.19 1.82
CA ILE A 58 12.08 4.48 2.82
C ILE A 58 13.55 4.55 2.40
N ASN A 59 14.31 5.45 3.04
CA ASN A 59 15.69 5.78 2.68
C ASN A 59 16.62 4.55 2.68
N ASP A 60 16.52 3.70 3.70
CA ASP A 60 17.47 2.61 3.95
C ASP A 60 17.45 1.53 2.86
N MET A 61 16.45 1.53 1.99
CA MET A 61 16.30 0.53 0.94
C MET A 61 15.98 1.13 -0.43
N ASP A 62 16.10 2.45 -0.62
CA ASP A 62 15.68 3.14 -1.84
C ASP A 62 14.31 2.66 -2.35
N TYR A 63 13.30 2.80 -1.49
CA TYR A 63 11.96 2.26 -1.77
C TYR A 63 10.90 3.35 -1.80
N ASN A 64 10.21 3.44 -2.94
CA ASN A 64 9.21 4.45 -3.24
C ASN A 64 7.81 3.85 -3.19
N ILE A 65 6.93 4.48 -2.42
CA ILE A 65 5.53 4.11 -2.28
C ILE A 65 4.69 5.33 -2.63
N TRP A 66 3.80 5.18 -3.60
CA TRP A 66 2.87 6.21 -4.01
C TRP A 66 1.45 5.75 -3.76
N LEU A 67 0.73 6.55 -2.97
CA LEU A 67 -0.67 6.34 -2.65
C LEU A 67 -1.47 7.50 -3.22
N LYS A 68 -2.40 7.21 -4.12
CA LYS A 68 -3.24 8.23 -4.73
C LYS A 68 -4.69 7.99 -4.33
N LYS A 69 -5.30 9.01 -3.74
CA LYS A 69 -6.74 9.07 -3.43
C LYS A 69 -7.47 9.75 -4.59
N ILE A 70 -8.48 9.09 -5.15
CA ILE A 70 -9.35 9.62 -6.22
C ILE A 70 -10.80 9.26 -5.91
N GLY A 71 -11.66 10.27 -5.77
CA GLY A 71 -13.11 10.04 -5.68
C GLY A 71 -13.56 9.14 -4.52
N GLY A 72 -12.75 9.05 -3.46
CA GLY A 72 -12.98 8.18 -2.29
C GLY A 72 -12.14 6.91 -2.27
N TYR A 73 -11.57 6.50 -3.41
CA TYR A 73 -10.78 5.27 -3.51
C TYR A 73 -9.27 5.53 -3.41
N PHE A 74 -8.54 4.60 -2.79
CA PHE A 74 -7.09 4.57 -2.86
C PHE A 74 -6.58 3.68 -4.00
N SER A 75 -5.46 4.10 -4.58
CA SER A 75 -4.66 3.34 -5.52
C SER A 75 -3.20 3.39 -5.09
N TYR A 76 -2.46 2.33 -5.42
CA TYR A 76 -1.06 2.15 -5.05
C TYR A 76 -0.19 1.86 -6.25
N ASN A 77 0.98 2.48 -6.27
CA ASN A 77 2.04 2.23 -7.24
C ASN A 77 3.42 2.39 -6.56
N ASN A 78 4.38 1.53 -6.87
CA ASN A 78 5.79 1.61 -6.42
C ASN A 78 6.78 1.85 -7.57
N SER A 79 6.26 2.00 -8.79
CA SER A 79 6.97 2.18 -10.07
C SER A 79 6.41 3.38 -10.87
N ILE A 80 6.01 4.48 -10.23
CA ILE A 80 5.45 5.66 -10.93
C ILE A 80 6.40 6.22 -12.02
N TYR A 81 7.71 5.99 -11.89
CA TYR A 81 8.69 6.37 -12.91
C TYR A 81 8.74 5.45 -14.13
N GLU A 82 8.29 4.19 -14.07
CA GLU A 82 8.37 3.27 -15.22
C GLU A 82 7.15 3.36 -16.16
N GLU A 83 5.97 3.79 -15.67
CA GLU A 83 4.76 3.89 -16.51
C GLU A 83 4.67 5.20 -17.32
N ASN A 84 5.53 6.19 -17.08
CA ASN A 84 5.54 7.48 -17.78
C ASN A 84 6.92 7.85 -18.39
N SER A 85 7.81 6.88 -18.57
CA SER A 85 9.10 7.02 -19.27
C SER A 85 9.03 6.56 -20.72
#